data_AF-A0A2G5RRZ2-F1
#
_entry.id   AF-A0A2G5RRZ2-F1
#
_cell.length_a   1.000
_cell.length_b   1.000
_cell.length_c   1.000
_cell.angle_alpha   90.00
_cell.angle_beta   90.00
_cell.angle_gamma   90.00
#
_symmetry.space_group_name_H-M   'P 1'
#
loop_
_entity.id
_entity.type
_entity.pdbx_description
1 polymer ?
#
loop_
_entity_poly.entity_id
_entity_poly.type
_entity_poly.pdbx_seq_one_letter_code
_entity_poly.pdbx_strand_id
1 'polypeptide(L)' 'MRNNNWDEKDLAEKMGVAYVTVYRVLRKKREPGNEFIAKLLNAFEGATFDELFYLETNVTKREQKEERDESVTSFQS' A
#
# COMPACT_ATOMS: atom_id res chain seq x y z
N MET A 1 -17.46 -6.70 9.11
CA MET A 1 -17.43 -5.65 8.08
C MET A 1 -18.84 -5.49 7.51
N ARG A 2 -19.31 -4.26 7.34
CA ARG A 2 -20.60 -4.01 6.67
C ARG A 2 -20.52 -4.57 5.24
N ASN A 3 -21.57 -5.26 4.80
CA ASN A 3 -21.66 -5.75 3.42
C ASN A 3 -22.08 -4.57 2.54
N ASN A 4 -21.11 -3.77 2.10
CA ASN A 4 -21.37 -2.58 1.29
C ASN A 4 -21.70 -2.93 -0.17
N ASN A 5 -21.56 -4.21 -0.56
CA ASN A 5 -21.76 -4.72 -1.92
C ASN A 5 -20.93 -3.98 -2.99
N TRP A 6 -19.83 -3.34 -2.57
CA TRP A 6 -18.91 -2.60 -3.44
C TRP A 6 -17.94 -3.53 -4.15
N ASP A 7 -17.76 -3.31 -5.44
CA ASP A 7 -16.63 -3.84 -6.16
C ASP A 7 -15.38 -2.93 -6.02
N GLU A 8 -14.26 -3.34 -6.62
CA GLU A 8 -13.00 -2.59 -6.59
C GLU A 8 -13.12 -1.18 -7.21
N LYS A 9 -14.05 -0.99 -8.16
CA LYS A 9 -14.29 0.28 -8.85
C LYS A 9 -15.14 1.21 -7.97
N ASP A 10 -16.20 0.69 -7.36
CA ASP A 10 -17.01 1.42 -6.38
C ASP A 10 -16.14 1.93 -5.22
N LEU A 11 -15.23 1.08 -4.73
CA LEU A 11 -14.28 1.45 -3.69
C LEU A 11 -13.34 2.57 -4.16
N ALA A 12 -12.81 2.49 -5.38
CA ALA A 12 -11.93 3.51 -5.94
C ALA A 12 -12.64 4.87 -6.08
N GLU A 13 -13.91 4.86 -6.53
CA GLU A 13 -14.75 6.05 -6.63
C GLU A 13 -15.01 6.66 -5.24
N LYS A 14 -15.34 5.83 -4.24
CA LYS A 14 -15.55 6.28 -2.85
C LYS A 14 -14.30 6.84 -2.20
N MET A 15 -13.13 6.28 -2.50
CA MET A 15 -11.84 6.75 -2.01
C MET A 15 -11.32 7.98 -2.78
N GLY A 16 -11.88 8.31 -3.94
CA GLY A 16 -11.35 9.36 -4.82
C GLY A 16 -9.95 9.03 -5.35
N VAL A 17 -9.71 7.78 -5.74
CA VAL A 17 -8.43 7.32 -6.30
C VAL A 17 -8.64 6.60 -7.64
N ALA A 18 -7.58 6.48 -8.43
CA ALA A 18 -7.64 5.67 -9.65
C ALA A 18 -7.88 4.18 -9.31
N TYR A 19 -8.69 3.51 -10.13
CA TYR A 19 -8.95 2.06 -10.03
C TYR A 19 -7.66 1.23 -9.87
N VAL A 20 -6.62 1.56 -10.66
CA VAL A 20 -5.33 0.85 -10.63
C VAL A 20 -4.65 0.90 -9.26
N THR A 21 -4.91 1.94 -8.46
CA THR A 21 -4.37 2.07 -7.10
C THR A 21 -4.99 1.04 -6.18
N VAL A 22 -6.33 0.92 -6.18
CA VAL A 22 -7.06 -0.10 -5.41
C VAL A 22 -6.66 -1.49 -5.86
N TYR A 23 -6.67 -1.75 -7.17
CA TYR A 23 -6.27 -3.02 -7.76
C TYR A 23 -4.88 -3.46 -7.28
N ARG A 24 -3.87 -2.57 -7.35
CA ARG A 24 -2.49 -2.92 -6.97
C ARG A 24 -2.34 -3.23 -5.49
N VAL A 25 -3.07 -2.52 -4.62
CA VAL A 25 -3.03 -2.75 -3.17
C VAL A 25 -3.73 -4.07 -2.83
N LEU A 26 -4.96 -4.29 -3.31
CA LEU A 26 -5.73 -5.50 -2.99
C LEU A 26 -5.10 -6.79 -3.55
N ARG A 27 -4.35 -6.69 -4.65
CA ARG A 27 -3.59 -7.80 -5.24
C ARG A 27 -2.18 -7.96 -4.65
N LYS A 28 -1.85 -7.24 -3.57
CA LYS A 28 -0.52 -7.24 -2.91
C LYS A 28 0.63 -6.94 -3.88
N LYS A 29 0.37 -6.14 -4.93
CA LYS A 29 1.40 -5.66 -5.88
C LYS A 29 2.10 -4.39 -5.38
N ARG A 30 1.49 -3.70 -4.42
CA ARG A 30 2.01 -2.49 -3.80
C ARG A 30 1.48 -2.37 -2.37
N GLU A 31 2.37 -2.02 -1.45
CA GLU A 31 1.97 -1.68 -0.07
C GLU A 31 1.17 -0.37 -0.03
N PRO A 32 0.10 -0.29 0.77
CA PRO A 32 -0.63 0.95 0.98
C PRO A 32 0.24 1.96 1.72
N GLY A 33 0.25 3.21 1.25
CA GLY A 33 0.87 4.33 1.97
C GLY A 33 -0.13 5.04 2.90
N ASN A 34 0.36 5.97 3.71
CA ASN A 34 -0.47 6.73 4.67
C ASN A 34 -1.68 7.41 4.02
N GLU A 35 -1.52 7.97 2.81
CA GLU A 35 -2.63 8.61 2.09
C GLU A 35 -3.72 7.61 1.68
N PHE A 36 -3.32 6.40 1.26
CA PHE A 36 -4.26 5.35 0.91
C PHE A 36 -5.06 4.91 2.14
N ILE A 37 -4.37 4.72 3.27
CA ILE A 37 -4.97 4.36 4.57
C ILE A 37 -5.99 5.42 4.99
N ALA A 38 -5.62 6.70 4.95
CA ALA A 38 -6.50 7.81 5.31
C ALA A 38 -7.75 7.87 4.42
N LYS A 39 -7.60 7.71 3.10
CA LYS A 39 -8.73 7.68 2.16
C LYS A 39 -9.63 6.48 2.39
N LEU A 40 -9.07 5.33 2.75
CA LEU A 40 -9.86 4.13 3.05
C LEU A 40 -10.70 4.34 4.32
N LEU A 41 -10.10 4.87 5.39
CA LEU A 41 -10.85 5.21 6.61
C LEU A 41 -12.01 6.17 6.32
N ASN A 42 -11.78 7.19 5.51
CA ASN A 42 -12.82 8.14 5.12
C ASN A 42 -13.92 7.51 4.25
N ALA A 43 -13.59 6.53 3.42
CA ALA A 43 -14.58 5.82 2.59
C ALA A 43 -15.53 4.95 3.44
N PHE A 44 -15.12 4.56 4.65
CA PHE A 44 -15.91 3.76 5.58
C PHE A 44 -16.26 4.58 6.83
N GLU A 45 -17.17 5.56 6.67
CA GLU A 45 -17.61 6.40 7.79
C GLU A 45 -18.08 5.56 9.00
N GLY A 46 -17.45 5.84 10.15
CA GLY A 46 -17.71 5.17 11.41
C GLY A 46 -17.02 3.82 11.60
N ALA A 47 -16.24 3.34 10.63
CA ALA A 47 -15.35 2.21 10.84
C ALA A 47 -14.11 2.65 11.64
N THR A 48 -13.68 1.79 12.55
CA THR A 48 -12.45 1.96 13.32
C THR A 48 -11.25 1.45 12.54
N PHE A 49 -10.05 1.89 12.91
CA PHE A 49 -8.81 1.41 12.29
C PHE A 49 -8.68 -0.11 12.39
N ASP A 50 -8.98 -0.67 13.56
CA ASP A 50 -8.85 -2.11 13.84
C ASP A 50 -9.88 -2.96 13.09
N GLU A 51 -10.98 -2.38 12.61
CA GLU A 51 -11.95 -3.07 11.74
C GLU A 51 -11.47 -3.18 10.29
N LEU A 52 -10.59 -2.28 9.85
CA LEU A 52 -10.12 -2.19 8.47
C LEU A 52 -8.69 -2.73 8.27
N PHE A 53 -7.86 -2.67 9.30
CA PHE A 53 -6.45 -3.01 9.24
C PHE A 53 -6.09 -4.03 10.30
N TYR A 54 -5.09 -4.85 9.98
CA TYR A 54 -4.46 -5.76 10.93
C TYR A 54 -2.94 -5.61 10.83
N LEU A 55 -2.26 -5.88 11.93
CA LEU A 55 -0.81 -5.96 11.94
C LEU A 55 -0.40 -7.36 11.45
N GLU A 56 0.33 -7.41 10.35
CA GLU A 56 0.96 -8.66 9.90
C GLU A 56 2.23 -8.91 10.71
N THR A 57 2.30 -10.07 11.37
CA THR A 57 3.40 -10.43 12.28
C THR A 57 4.72 -10.72 11.53
N ASN A 58 4.63 -10.97 10.22
CA ASN A 58 5.77 -11.25 9.35
C ASN A 58 6.15 -10.02 8.55
N VAL A 59 6.76 -9.03 9.20
CA VAL A 59 7.36 -7.89 8.49
C VAL A 59 8.65 -8.37 7.83
N THR A 60 8.57 -8.83 6.58
CA THR A 60 9.78 -8.97 5.76
C THR A 60 10.34 -7.56 5.61
N LYS A 61 11.52 -7.31 6.19
CA LYS A 61 12.26 -6.07 5.93
C LYS A 61 12.30 -5.93 4.41
N ARG A 62 11.73 -4.84 3.88
CA ARG A 62 11.98 -4.42 2.50
C ARG A 62 13.48 -4.53 2.29
N GLU A 63 13.91 -5.47 1.46
CA GLU A 63 15.30 -5.54 1.02
C GLU A 63 15.59 -4.17 0.40
N GLN A 64 16.36 -3.36 1.13
CA GLN A 64 16.91 -2.14 0.59
C GLN A 64 17.88 -2.61 -0.49
N LYS A 65 17.44 -2.57 -1.75
CA LYS A 65 18.32 -2.77 -2.90
C LYS A 65 19.26 -1.55 -2.98
N GLU A 66 20.26 -1.51 -2.10
CA GLU A 66 21.49 -0.75 -2.36
C GLU A 66 22.31 -1.57 -3.36
N GLU A 67 21.95 -1.46 -4.65
CA GLU A 67 22.95 -1.65 -5.70
C GLU A 67 23.83 -0.40 -5.71
N ARG A 68 24.83 -0.36 -4.82
CA ARG A 68 26.07 0.34 -5.13
C ARG A 68 26.99 -0.66 -5.79
N ASP A 69 26.86 -0.75 -7.10
CA ASP A 69 27.90 -1.33 -7.93
C ASP A 69 28.34 -0.25 -8.92
N GLU A 70 29.38 0.49 -8.56
CA GLU A 70 30.44 0.88 -9.48
C GLU A 70 31.76 0.84 -8.70
N SER A 71 32.36 -0.34 -8.74
CA SER A 71 33.81 -0.45 -8.81
C SER A 71 34.34 0.45 -9.95
N VAL A 72 35.43 1.20 -9.70
CA VAL A 72 36.35 1.96 -10.60
C VAL A 72 36.68 3.27 -9.86
N THR A 73 37.84 3.50 -9.23
CA THR A 73 39.23 3.27 -9.67
C THR A 73 40.17 3.09 -8.47
N SER A 74 40.90 1.98 -8.43
CA SER A 74 42.23 1.95 -7.81
C SER A 74 43.20 2.56 -8.82
N PHE A 75 43.63 3.80 -8.61
CA PHE A 75 44.85 4.31 -9.23
C PHE A 75 45.93 4.36 -8.16
N GLN A 76 46.79 3.34 -8.20
CA GLN A 76 48.13 3.44 -7.64
C GLN A 76 48.92 4.47 -8.47
N SER A 77 49.57 5.40 -7.80
CA SER A 77 50.81 6.05 -8.24
C SER A 77 51.61 6.41 -7.00
#